data_AF-R4XEL3-F1
#
_entry.id   AF-R4XEL3-F1
#
_cell.length_a   1.000
_cell.length_b   1.000
_cell.length_c   1.000
_cell.angle_alpha   90.00
_cell.angle_beta   90.00
_cell.angle_gamma   90.00
#
_symmetry.space_group_name_H-M   'P 1'
#
loop_
_entity.id
_entity.type
_entity.pdbx_description
1 polymer ?
#
loop_
_entity_poly.entity_id
_entity_poly.type
_entity_poly.pdbx_seq_one_letter_code
_entity_poly.pdbx_strand_id
1 'polypeptide(L)'
;MKRLRLLSAQSSHPKFKNYPLPQPFASISLRGNATGDDCSIATSRYLGVADGVGQWNRREHGSAGLWSRLMITSFAEKMDAVTGSPDGSAGSYQGVTGSKIVDILEESYHDIMAMCKHPKARPTGPSPKGDFTTTSMSDPLNKHEKHLREDGVEIEYQGSTTLLVGALQADPEGPGTKLHIVNIGDSGLLLIRDGTVSFATEEQQHWFDCPFQIGHNSPDTPATSGVLSTVDLRAGDLVVASTDGLGDNVYPSQILEVIEAEERQATEANQDEFGTDDLGRICKKLCAMAREKMADEWGESPFGDKAICEGIGFMGGKKDDVSIVVSRVVEDVQSD
;
A
#
# COMPACT_ATOMS: atom_id res chain seq x y z
N MET A 1 -15.11 -9.73 -24.80
CA MET A 1 -14.87 -10.03 -23.37
C MET A 1 -15.18 -8.78 -22.58
N LYS A 2 -15.72 -8.94 -21.37
CA LYS A 2 -16.11 -7.81 -20.51
C LYS A 2 -14.87 -7.30 -19.76
N ARG A 3 -14.89 -6.01 -19.39
CA ARG A 3 -13.86 -5.41 -18.54
C ARG A 3 -13.86 -6.07 -17.16
N LEU A 4 -12.74 -6.01 -16.45
CA LEU A 4 -12.60 -6.60 -15.12
C LEU A 4 -12.52 -5.53 -14.02
N ARG A 5 -12.90 -5.91 -12.81
CA ARG A 5 -12.76 -5.10 -11.60
C ARG A 5 -12.34 -5.97 -10.42
N LEU A 6 -11.87 -5.33 -9.36
CA LEU A 6 -11.55 -5.99 -8.09
C LEU A 6 -12.78 -5.94 -7.17
N LEU A 7 -13.11 -7.08 -6.58
CA LEU A 7 -13.99 -7.18 -5.43
C LEU A 7 -13.09 -7.49 -4.23
N SER A 8 -12.98 -6.60 -3.25
CA SER A 8 -11.92 -6.69 -2.24
C SER A 8 -12.44 -6.71 -0.82
N ALA A 9 -11.71 -7.39 0.06
CA ALA A 9 -11.82 -7.28 1.51
C ALA A 9 -10.45 -7.03 2.12
N GLN A 10 -10.43 -6.42 3.31
CA GLN A 10 -9.22 -6.08 4.03
C GLN A 10 -9.33 -6.56 5.47
N SER A 11 -8.23 -7.06 6.03
CA SER A 11 -8.12 -7.31 7.46
C SER A 11 -6.72 -6.96 7.93
N SER A 12 -6.64 -6.59 9.20
CA SER A 12 -5.42 -6.10 9.79
C SER A 12 -5.46 -6.34 11.30
N HIS A 13 -4.29 -6.48 11.91
CA HIS A 13 -4.21 -6.59 13.37
C HIS A 13 -3.14 -5.67 13.96
N PRO A 14 -3.53 -4.73 14.84
CA PRO A 14 -2.56 -3.76 15.36
C PRO A 14 -1.81 -4.28 16.57
N LYS A 15 -0.54 -3.89 16.72
CA LYS A 15 0.07 -3.73 18.06
C LYS A 15 -0.53 -2.53 18.82
N PHE A 16 -0.96 -1.46 18.14
CA PHE A 16 -1.53 -0.25 18.74
C PHE A 16 -2.67 0.40 17.91
N LYS A 17 -3.68 1.00 18.58
CA LYS A 17 -4.82 1.68 17.94
C LYS A 17 -4.36 2.86 17.07
N ASN A 18 -5.07 3.11 15.96
CA ASN A 18 -4.91 4.27 15.08
C ASN A 18 -4.77 5.58 15.87
N TYR A 19 -3.53 6.06 16.02
CA TYR A 19 -3.27 7.39 16.54
C TYR A 19 -3.66 8.42 15.47
N PRO A 20 -4.39 9.49 15.84
CA PRO A 20 -4.62 10.60 14.92
C PRO A 20 -3.27 11.16 14.47
N LEU A 21 -3.21 11.63 13.22
CA LEU A 21 -1.97 12.20 12.71
C LEU A 21 -1.53 13.38 13.59
N PRO A 22 -0.22 13.54 13.85
CA PRO A 22 0.27 14.69 14.59
C PRO A 22 -0.03 15.98 13.81
N GLN A 23 -0.18 17.10 14.52
CA GLN A 23 -0.28 18.40 13.85
C GLN A 23 1.04 18.68 13.10
N PRO A 24 1.00 19.16 11.85
CA PRO A 24 -0.16 19.74 11.15
C PRO A 24 -0.89 18.78 10.19
N PHE A 25 -0.55 17.49 10.17
CA PHE A 25 -1.16 16.52 9.27
C PHE A 25 -2.60 16.16 9.63
N ALA A 26 -3.09 16.57 10.80
CA ALA A 26 -4.44 16.27 11.28
C ALA A 26 -5.57 16.71 10.32
N SER A 27 -5.33 17.67 9.42
CA SER A 27 -6.30 18.09 8.39
C SER A 27 -6.32 17.21 7.14
N ILE A 28 -5.38 16.26 7.01
CA ILE A 28 -5.32 15.34 5.87
C ILE A 28 -6.42 14.30 6.02
N SER A 29 -7.25 14.19 4.99
CA SER A 29 -8.27 13.14 4.90
C SER A 29 -7.60 11.82 4.53
N LEU A 30 -7.10 11.10 5.53
CA LEU A 30 -6.45 9.81 5.33
C LEU A 30 -7.33 8.84 4.53
N ARG A 31 -6.71 8.12 3.60
CA ARG A 31 -7.30 7.01 2.85
C ARG A 31 -6.67 5.69 3.32
N GLY A 32 -7.40 4.60 3.11
CA GLY A 32 -6.96 3.26 3.50
C GLY A 32 -7.26 2.90 4.96
N ASN A 33 -6.95 1.66 5.31
CA ASN A 33 -7.04 1.10 6.64
C ASN A 33 -5.66 1.05 7.28
N ALA A 34 -5.47 1.85 8.32
CA ALA A 34 -4.23 1.90 9.09
C ALA A 34 -4.23 0.88 10.22
N THR A 35 -3.07 0.28 10.52
CA THR A 35 -2.91 -0.72 11.58
C THR A 35 -1.48 -0.72 12.09
N GLY A 36 -1.28 -0.19 13.30
CA GLY A 36 0.08 0.00 13.81
C GLY A 36 0.89 0.89 12.87
N ASP A 37 2.02 0.36 12.40
CA ASP A 37 2.89 0.99 11.41
C ASP A 37 2.48 0.73 9.96
N ASP A 38 1.54 -0.19 9.71
CA ASP A 38 1.04 -0.50 8.37
C ASP A 38 -0.10 0.42 7.91
N CYS A 39 -0.26 0.50 6.58
CA CYS A 39 -1.47 0.98 5.93
C CYS A 39 -1.81 0.13 4.70
N SER A 40 -3.10 -0.13 4.47
CA SER A 40 -3.59 -0.85 3.30
C SER A 40 -4.74 -0.12 2.62
N ILE A 41 -4.95 -0.35 1.33
CA ILE A 41 -6.09 0.16 0.59
C ILE A 41 -6.53 -0.84 -0.47
N ALA A 42 -7.83 -0.88 -0.75
CA ALA A 42 -8.40 -1.65 -1.84
C ALA A 42 -9.62 -0.94 -2.39
N THR A 43 -9.69 -0.84 -3.71
CA THR A 43 -10.82 -0.31 -4.48
C THR A 43 -11.15 -1.27 -5.61
N SER A 44 -12.15 -0.93 -6.43
CA SER A 44 -12.47 -1.72 -7.62
C SER A 44 -11.39 -1.68 -8.71
N ARG A 45 -10.41 -0.75 -8.62
CA ARG A 45 -9.43 -0.45 -9.67
C ARG A 45 -7.97 -0.55 -9.23
N TYR A 46 -7.69 -0.41 -7.94
CA TYR A 46 -6.35 -0.47 -7.41
C TYR A 46 -6.35 -0.98 -5.97
N LEU A 47 -5.21 -1.48 -5.54
CA LEU A 47 -4.94 -1.90 -4.17
C LEU A 47 -3.52 -1.50 -3.78
N GLY A 48 -3.23 -1.55 -2.48
CA GLY A 48 -1.88 -1.38 -2.01
C GLY A 48 -1.74 -1.68 -0.53
N VAL A 49 -0.49 -1.95 -0.14
CA VAL A 49 -0.04 -2.14 1.23
C VAL A 49 1.28 -1.40 1.40
N ALA A 50 1.49 -0.86 2.59
CA ALA A 50 2.70 -0.15 2.96
C ALA A 50 3.01 -0.49 4.42
N ASP A 51 4.23 -0.96 4.68
CA ASP A 51 4.74 -1.24 6.02
C ASP A 51 5.73 -0.14 6.43
N GLY A 52 5.38 0.58 7.49
CA GLY A 52 6.22 1.63 8.05
C GLY A 52 7.37 1.05 8.85
N VAL A 53 8.58 1.56 8.64
CA VAL A 53 9.78 1.03 9.32
C VAL A 53 9.80 1.42 10.80
N GLY A 54 9.36 0.49 11.66
CA GLY A 54 9.07 0.74 13.08
C GLY A 54 10.23 1.32 13.93
N GLN A 55 11.48 1.22 13.46
CA GLN A 55 12.63 1.86 14.13
C GLN A 55 12.48 3.38 14.26
N TRP A 56 11.73 4.03 13.35
CA TRP A 56 11.46 5.47 13.41
C TRP A 56 10.69 5.89 14.65
N ASN A 57 9.83 5.03 15.19
CA ASN A 57 9.04 5.33 16.38
C ASN A 57 9.88 5.52 17.65
N ARG A 58 11.18 5.21 17.59
CA ARG A 58 12.15 5.44 18.69
C ARG A 58 12.83 6.81 18.61
N ARG A 59 12.66 7.54 17.51
CA ARG A 59 13.27 8.85 17.30
C ARG A 59 12.30 9.96 17.65
N GLU A 60 12.84 11.08 18.13
CA GLU A 60 12.06 12.30 18.29
C GLU A 60 11.52 12.75 16.92
N HIS A 61 10.21 13.01 16.84
CA HIS A 61 9.49 13.31 15.59
C HIS A 61 9.57 12.22 14.50
N GLY A 62 10.00 11.00 14.84
CA GLY A 62 9.94 9.86 13.95
C GLY A 62 8.59 9.14 14.02
N SER A 63 8.03 8.76 12.87
CA SER A 63 6.78 8.01 12.80
C SER A 63 6.71 7.10 11.58
N ALA A 64 6.75 5.79 11.84
CA ALA A 64 6.61 4.75 10.82
C ALA A 64 5.19 4.72 10.23
N GLY A 65 4.17 4.59 11.11
CA GLY A 65 2.77 4.62 10.68
C GLY A 65 2.31 5.92 10.01
N LEU A 66 2.96 7.07 10.22
CA LEU A 66 2.66 8.29 9.45
C LEU A 66 3.05 8.09 7.99
N TRP A 67 4.23 7.51 7.74
CA TRP A 67 4.79 7.36 6.40
C TRP A 67 4.01 6.40 5.53
N SER A 68 3.66 5.21 6.05
CA SER A 68 2.82 4.25 5.34
C SER A 68 1.46 4.84 4.95
N ARG A 69 0.81 5.56 5.88
CA ARG A 69 -0.48 6.22 5.67
C ARG A 69 -0.42 7.35 4.66
N LEU A 70 0.60 8.20 4.73
CA LEU A 70 0.77 9.31 3.79
C LEU A 70 1.01 8.79 2.37
N MET A 71 1.88 7.78 2.20
CA MET A 71 2.15 7.19 0.88
C MET A 71 0.88 6.59 0.27
N ILE A 72 0.15 5.75 1.01
CA ILE A 72 -1.12 5.16 0.54
C ILE A 72 -2.17 6.25 0.24
N THR A 73 -2.26 7.28 1.08
CA THR A 73 -3.21 8.39 0.88
C THR A 73 -2.89 9.19 -0.38
N SER A 74 -1.63 9.61 -0.55
CA SER A 74 -1.19 10.39 -1.71
C SER A 74 -1.32 9.59 -3.00
N PHE A 75 -0.95 8.31 -2.98
CA PHE A 75 -1.17 7.39 -4.10
C PHE A 75 -2.65 7.30 -4.46
N ALA A 76 -3.53 7.07 -3.49
CA ALA A 76 -4.97 6.95 -3.72
C ALA A 76 -5.59 8.22 -4.29
N GLU A 77 -5.23 9.40 -3.77
CA GLU A 77 -5.73 10.69 -4.26
C GLU A 77 -5.31 10.94 -5.73
N LYS A 78 -4.05 10.67 -6.06
CA LYS A 78 -3.53 10.83 -7.43
C LYS A 78 -4.09 9.76 -8.37
N MET A 79 -4.29 8.53 -7.89
CA MET A 79 -4.94 7.48 -8.66
C MET A 79 -6.40 7.79 -8.95
N ASP A 80 -7.18 8.27 -7.97
CA ASP A 80 -8.57 8.71 -8.18
C ASP A 80 -8.65 9.82 -9.25
N ALA A 81 -7.66 10.71 -9.33
CA ALA A 81 -7.58 11.73 -10.37
C ALA A 81 -7.35 11.15 -11.79
N VAL A 82 -6.68 10.00 -11.90
CA VAL A 82 -6.45 9.29 -13.17
C VAL A 82 -7.60 8.35 -13.51
N THR A 83 -8.09 7.60 -12.52
CA THR A 83 -9.09 6.55 -12.68
C THR A 83 -10.53 7.03 -12.55
N GLY A 84 -10.75 8.31 -12.28
CA GLY A 84 -12.04 8.82 -11.83
C GLY A 84 -12.46 8.22 -10.49
N SER A 85 -13.74 8.41 -10.13
CA SER A 85 -14.29 7.86 -8.88
C SER A 85 -14.00 6.35 -8.74
N PRO A 86 -13.65 5.84 -7.55
CA PRO A 86 -13.47 4.41 -7.25
C PRO A 86 -14.66 3.53 -7.66
N ASP A 87 -15.85 4.13 -7.76
CA ASP A 87 -17.13 3.49 -8.13
C ASP A 87 -17.63 3.92 -9.53
N GLY A 88 -16.77 4.55 -10.34
CA GLY A 88 -17.12 5.12 -11.64
C GLY A 88 -17.19 4.12 -12.80
N SER A 89 -17.87 4.53 -13.88
CA SER A 89 -18.08 3.74 -15.10
C SER A 89 -16.77 3.31 -15.80
N ALA A 90 -16.79 2.14 -16.43
CA ALA A 90 -15.63 1.36 -16.89
C ALA A 90 -14.65 2.03 -17.89
N GLY A 91 -14.92 3.25 -18.38
CA GLY A 91 -14.02 3.97 -19.30
C GLY A 91 -12.79 4.60 -18.63
N SER A 92 -12.67 4.48 -17.31
CA SER A 92 -11.88 5.43 -16.52
C SER A 92 -10.43 5.04 -16.24
N TYR A 93 -9.95 3.84 -16.60
CA TYR A 93 -8.58 3.38 -16.29
C TYR A 93 -7.77 2.90 -17.52
N GLN A 94 -8.16 3.32 -18.73
CA GLN A 94 -7.39 3.04 -19.95
C GLN A 94 -6.01 3.74 -19.96
N GLY A 95 -5.89 4.88 -19.25
CA GLY A 95 -4.65 5.66 -19.15
C GLY A 95 -3.68 5.22 -18.05
N VAL A 96 -4.01 4.17 -17.29
CA VAL A 96 -3.15 3.66 -16.20
C VAL A 96 -2.08 2.76 -16.80
N THR A 97 -0.98 3.34 -17.28
CA THR A 97 0.18 2.54 -17.68
C THR A 97 1.06 2.24 -16.47
N GLY A 98 1.87 1.18 -16.54
CA GLY A 98 2.85 0.88 -15.50
C GLY A 98 3.79 2.06 -15.21
N SER A 99 4.25 2.78 -16.24
CA SER A 99 5.07 3.99 -16.06
C SER A 99 4.33 5.10 -15.33
N LYS A 100 3.02 5.27 -15.59
CA LYS A 100 2.19 6.28 -14.95
C LYS A 100 2.05 6.02 -13.44
N ILE A 101 1.99 4.75 -13.03
CA ILE A 101 1.97 4.38 -11.60
C ILE A 101 3.29 4.78 -10.94
N VAL A 102 4.43 4.48 -11.57
CA VAL A 102 5.75 4.89 -11.06
C VAL A 102 5.86 6.41 -10.95
N ASP A 103 5.41 7.15 -11.96
CA ASP A 103 5.40 8.62 -11.93
C ASP A 103 4.54 9.16 -10.77
N ILE A 104 3.36 8.57 -10.54
CA ILE A 104 2.47 8.94 -9.43
C ILE A 104 3.16 8.70 -8.09
N LEU A 105 3.82 7.54 -7.92
CA LEU A 105 4.52 7.22 -6.70
C LEU A 105 5.71 8.17 -6.45
N GLU A 106 6.46 8.50 -7.49
CA GLU A 106 7.57 9.45 -7.41
C GLU A 106 7.08 10.86 -7.01
N GLU A 107 5.97 11.32 -7.60
CA GLU A 107 5.33 12.58 -7.23
C GLU A 107 4.84 12.55 -5.78
N SER A 108 4.17 11.47 -5.36
CA SER A 108 3.74 11.26 -3.98
C SER A 108 4.90 11.29 -2.99
N TYR A 109 6.00 10.61 -3.30
CA TYR A 109 7.21 10.59 -2.50
C TYR A 109 7.77 12.00 -2.30
N HIS A 110 7.91 12.79 -3.38
CA HIS A 110 8.42 14.15 -3.29
C HIS A 110 7.49 15.10 -2.51
N ASP A 111 6.17 15.00 -2.74
CA ASP A 111 5.17 15.78 -1.98
C ASP A 111 5.27 15.49 -0.48
N ILE A 112 5.42 14.22 -0.11
CA ILE A 112 5.51 13.79 1.29
C ILE A 112 6.84 14.21 1.91
N MET A 113 7.97 14.05 1.22
CA MET A 113 9.26 14.56 1.68
C MET A 113 9.22 16.08 1.92
N ALA A 114 8.63 16.84 1.00
CA ALA A 114 8.47 18.29 1.15
C ALA A 114 7.55 18.64 2.33
N MET A 115 6.44 17.92 2.48
CA MET A 115 5.48 18.12 3.57
C MET A 115 6.06 17.76 4.93
N CYS A 116 6.83 16.67 5.04
CA CYS A 116 7.49 16.27 6.27
C CYS A 116 8.61 17.22 6.69
N LYS A 117 9.28 17.86 5.72
CA LYS A 117 10.30 18.89 5.96
C LYS A 117 9.72 20.25 6.32
N HIS A 118 8.59 20.62 5.70
CA HIS A 118 7.91 21.90 5.92
C HIS A 118 6.40 21.71 6.19
N PRO A 119 6.01 21.22 7.37
CA PRO A 119 4.64 20.75 7.62
C PRO A 119 3.54 21.81 7.47
N LYS A 120 3.89 23.10 7.53
CA LYS A 120 2.94 24.23 7.43
C LYS A 120 2.76 24.80 6.02
N ALA A 121 3.46 24.28 5.00
CA ALA A 121 3.43 24.77 3.63
C ALA A 121 2.53 23.93 2.71
N ARG A 122 1.20 23.99 2.87
CA ARG A 122 0.27 23.53 1.83
C ARG A 122 -0.17 24.75 1.00
N PRO A 123 -0.04 24.75 -0.34
CA PRO A 123 -0.64 25.79 -1.15
C PRO A 123 -2.17 25.63 -1.13
N THR A 124 -2.87 26.59 -0.56
CA THR A 124 -4.33 26.65 -0.57
C THR A 124 -4.83 27.11 -1.95
N GLY A 125 -5.15 26.17 -2.82
CA GLY A 125 -5.98 26.38 -4.02
C GLY A 125 -5.38 27.23 -5.15
N PRO A 126 -6.04 27.28 -6.32
CA PRO A 126 -5.54 28.00 -7.47
C PRO A 126 -5.65 29.52 -7.22
N SER A 127 -4.53 30.23 -7.36
CA SER A 127 -4.49 31.69 -7.26
C SER A 127 -5.46 32.33 -8.26
N PRO A 128 -6.26 33.33 -7.85
CA PRO A 128 -7.06 34.10 -8.79
C PRO A 128 -6.13 34.79 -9.79
N LYS A 129 -6.43 34.65 -11.08
CA LYS A 129 -5.77 35.41 -12.15
C LYS A 129 -5.92 36.90 -11.85
N GLY A 130 -4.80 37.58 -11.63
CA GLY A 130 -4.71 39.01 -11.40
C GLY A 130 -3.55 39.59 -12.20
N ASP A 131 -3.83 40.67 -12.92
CA ASP A 131 -3.08 41.21 -14.04
C ASP A 131 -1.59 41.50 -13.85
N PHE A 132 -0.85 41.22 -14.92
CA PHE A 132 0.46 41.79 -15.19
C PHE A 132 0.36 43.32 -15.30
N THR A 133 0.91 44.04 -14.33
CA THR A 133 1.50 45.36 -14.59
C THR A 133 2.77 45.57 -13.77
N THR A 134 3.77 46.11 -14.46
CA THR A 134 5.10 46.48 -14.00
C THR A 134 5.08 47.50 -12.84
N THR A 135 6.04 47.47 -11.91
CA THR A 135 7.00 48.56 -11.57
C THR A 135 7.77 48.28 -10.26
N SER A 136 9.06 48.65 -10.29
CA SER A 136 9.99 48.98 -9.19
C SER A 136 10.43 47.94 -8.16
N MET A 137 11.72 47.62 -8.26
CA MET A 137 12.60 47.41 -7.11
C MET A 137 12.46 48.55 -6.10
N SER A 138 12.00 48.24 -4.88
CA SER A 138 12.56 48.67 -3.59
C SER A 138 11.50 48.52 -2.48
N ASP A 139 11.59 47.47 -1.66
CA ASP A 139 11.26 47.60 -0.23
C ASP A 139 11.83 46.43 0.59
N PRO A 140 12.91 46.64 1.38
CA PRO A 140 13.47 45.60 2.22
C PRO A 140 12.93 45.76 3.65
N LEU A 141 11.63 45.52 3.91
CA LEU A 141 11.06 45.20 5.24
C LEU A 141 9.52 45.18 5.20
N ASN A 142 8.92 44.00 4.98
CA ASN A 142 7.76 43.60 5.78
C ASN A 142 7.67 42.08 5.91
N LYS A 143 8.61 41.59 6.73
CA LYS A 143 8.76 40.23 7.24
C LYS A 143 7.64 39.94 8.25
N HIS A 144 6.41 39.69 7.80
CA HIS A 144 5.30 39.32 8.68
C HIS A 144 4.53 38.06 8.26
N GLU A 145 5.22 37.09 7.64
CA GLU A 145 4.87 35.68 7.85
C GLU A 145 5.30 35.30 9.26
N LYS A 146 4.37 35.40 10.22
CA LYS A 146 4.56 34.91 11.58
C LYS A 146 4.73 33.40 11.54
N HIS A 147 5.98 32.98 11.43
CA HIS A 147 6.45 31.64 11.71
C HIS A 147 6.07 31.31 13.16
N LEU A 148 4.98 30.57 13.36
CA LEU A 148 4.60 30.08 14.68
C LEU A 148 5.53 28.94 15.04
N ARG A 149 6.46 29.28 15.93
CA ARG A 149 7.51 28.47 16.54
C ARG A 149 6.99 27.92 17.87
N GLU A 150 7.08 26.62 18.11
CA GLU A 150 7.41 26.15 19.45
C GLU A 150 8.95 26.21 19.51
N ASP A 151 9.47 27.09 20.37
CA ASP A 151 10.89 27.33 20.67
C ASP A 151 11.88 27.70 19.54
N GLY A 152 11.44 27.76 18.28
CA GLY A 152 12.23 28.31 17.18
C GLY A 152 12.97 27.28 16.33
N VAL A 153 12.64 26.00 16.50
CA VAL A 153 13.19 24.89 15.71
C VAL A 153 12.17 24.45 14.67
N GLU A 154 12.61 24.27 13.43
CA GLU A 154 11.82 23.66 12.37
C GLU A 154 11.70 22.15 12.66
N ILE A 155 10.48 21.67 12.94
CA ILE A 155 10.23 20.26 13.23
C ILE A 155 10.10 19.50 11.91
N GLU A 156 11.02 18.59 11.65
CA GLU A 156 10.98 17.64 10.54
C GLU A 156 10.41 16.30 11.03
N TYR A 157 9.33 15.82 10.40
CA TYR A 157 8.72 14.54 10.73
C TYR A 157 9.34 13.40 9.92
N GLN A 158 10.13 12.56 10.58
CA GLN A 158 10.96 11.58 9.92
C GLN A 158 10.29 10.20 9.85
N GLY A 159 10.66 9.41 8.85
CA GLY A 159 10.13 8.08 8.65
C GLY A 159 10.44 7.52 7.28
N SER A 160 10.17 6.24 7.10
CA SER A 160 10.25 5.50 5.85
C SER A 160 9.24 4.36 5.85
N THR A 161 8.92 3.84 4.68
CA THR A 161 7.97 2.74 4.49
C THR A 161 8.39 1.88 3.31
N THR A 162 8.13 0.59 3.36
CA THR A 162 8.00 -0.24 2.16
C THR A 162 6.70 0.12 1.44
N LEU A 163 6.56 -0.28 0.18
CA LEU A 163 5.35 0.00 -0.59
C LEU A 163 5.13 -1.04 -1.68
N LEU A 164 3.95 -1.63 -1.68
CA LEU A 164 3.45 -2.43 -2.79
C LEU A 164 2.10 -1.89 -3.23
N VAL A 165 1.98 -1.52 -4.51
CA VAL A 165 0.71 -1.09 -5.11
C VAL A 165 0.42 -1.87 -6.38
N GLY A 166 -0.87 -2.10 -6.63
CA GLY A 166 -1.36 -2.71 -7.85
C GLY A 166 -2.49 -1.88 -8.44
N ALA A 167 -2.47 -1.60 -9.75
CA ALA A 167 -3.57 -0.91 -10.43
C ALA A 167 -3.93 -1.57 -11.77
N LEU A 168 -5.24 -1.59 -12.06
CA LEU A 168 -5.78 -2.15 -13.27
C LEU A 168 -5.55 -1.21 -14.47
N GLN A 169 -5.11 -1.78 -15.58
CA GLN A 169 -5.16 -1.17 -16.91
C GLN A 169 -6.15 -1.96 -17.78
N ALA A 170 -7.17 -1.29 -18.29
CA ALA A 170 -7.96 -1.85 -19.39
C ALA A 170 -7.10 -1.82 -20.66
N ASP A 171 -7.04 -2.94 -21.37
CA ASP A 171 -6.40 -3.01 -22.67
C ASP A 171 -7.04 -1.97 -23.62
N PRO A 172 -6.26 -1.05 -24.22
CA PRO A 172 -6.79 -0.07 -25.16
C PRO A 172 -7.30 -0.69 -26.46
N GLU A 173 -6.72 -1.82 -26.88
CA GLU A 173 -6.96 -2.44 -28.19
C GLU A 173 -7.79 -3.74 -28.10
N GLY A 174 -8.07 -4.18 -26.87
CA GLY A 174 -8.74 -5.44 -26.61
C GLY A 174 -9.56 -5.43 -25.34
N PRO A 175 -10.20 -6.55 -25.02
CA PRO A 175 -10.98 -6.68 -23.80
C PRO A 175 -10.15 -7.18 -22.60
N GLY A 176 -8.83 -7.28 -22.75
CA GLY A 176 -7.93 -7.71 -21.68
C GLY A 176 -7.90 -6.71 -20.53
N THR A 177 -7.57 -7.17 -19.34
CA THR A 177 -7.25 -6.30 -18.21
C THR A 177 -5.94 -6.77 -17.61
N LYS A 178 -5.01 -5.84 -17.44
CA LYS A 178 -3.71 -6.09 -16.82
C LYS A 178 -3.70 -5.50 -15.42
N LEU A 179 -2.95 -6.14 -14.52
CA LEU A 179 -2.56 -5.56 -13.25
C LEU A 179 -1.10 -5.15 -13.34
N HIS A 180 -0.85 -3.85 -13.22
CA HIS A 180 0.50 -3.33 -13.04
C HIS A 180 0.79 -3.24 -11.55
N ILE A 181 1.92 -3.80 -11.15
CA ILE A 181 2.34 -3.93 -9.75
C ILE A 181 3.67 -3.22 -9.62
N VAL A 182 3.78 -2.31 -8.66
CA VAL A 182 5.06 -1.71 -8.26
C VAL A 182 5.35 -2.15 -6.84
N ASN A 183 6.45 -2.85 -6.65
CA ASN A 183 6.97 -3.24 -5.34
C ASN A 183 8.24 -2.42 -5.00
N ILE A 184 8.35 -2.01 -3.74
CA ILE A 184 9.53 -1.44 -3.11
C ILE A 184 9.61 -2.03 -1.70
N GLY A 185 10.49 -3.01 -1.51
CA GLY A 185 10.71 -3.67 -0.22
C GLY A 185 10.22 -5.12 -0.21
N ASP A 186 9.84 -5.61 0.95
CA ASP A 186 9.48 -7.02 1.22
C ASP A 186 7.99 -7.23 1.52
N SER A 187 7.15 -6.25 1.22
CA SER A 187 5.72 -6.51 1.00
C SER A 187 5.51 -7.47 -0.17
N GLY A 188 4.44 -8.27 -0.11
CA GLY A 188 4.19 -9.35 -1.07
C GLY A 188 2.85 -9.24 -1.78
N LEU A 189 2.80 -9.69 -3.05
CA LEU A 189 1.57 -9.94 -3.79
C LEU A 189 1.60 -11.30 -4.45
N LEU A 190 0.55 -12.10 -4.22
CA LEU A 190 0.29 -13.38 -4.87
C LEU A 190 -0.91 -13.26 -5.80
N LEU A 191 -0.74 -13.65 -7.06
CA LEU A 191 -1.84 -13.92 -7.99
C LEU A 191 -2.12 -15.43 -7.97
N ILE A 192 -3.31 -15.79 -7.53
CA ILE A 192 -3.77 -17.18 -7.42
C ILE A 192 -4.79 -17.43 -8.52
N ARG A 193 -4.56 -18.48 -9.30
CA ARG A 193 -5.38 -18.91 -10.42
C ARG A 193 -5.53 -20.41 -10.40
N ASP A 194 -6.77 -20.88 -10.52
CA ASP A 194 -7.11 -22.31 -10.54
C ASP A 194 -6.48 -23.08 -9.35
N GLY A 195 -6.50 -22.47 -8.15
CA GLY A 195 -5.95 -23.06 -6.92
C GLY A 195 -4.42 -23.05 -6.80
N THR A 196 -3.70 -22.37 -7.70
CA THR A 196 -2.22 -22.32 -7.69
C THR A 196 -1.70 -20.90 -7.76
N VAL A 197 -0.49 -20.65 -7.23
CA VAL A 197 0.18 -19.35 -7.36
C VAL A 197 0.70 -19.20 -8.79
N SER A 198 0.03 -18.35 -9.57
CA SER A 198 0.40 -18.05 -10.96
C SER A 198 1.45 -16.95 -11.08
N PHE A 199 1.56 -16.08 -10.08
CA PHE A 199 2.57 -15.03 -9.98
C PHE A 199 2.79 -14.65 -8.51
N ALA A 200 4.03 -14.31 -8.16
CA ALA A 200 4.40 -13.74 -6.88
C ALA A 200 5.41 -12.61 -7.11
N THR A 201 5.31 -11.52 -6.36
CA THR A 201 6.39 -10.51 -6.32
C THR A 201 7.61 -11.06 -5.62
N GLU A 202 8.80 -10.64 -6.07
CA GLU A 202 10.05 -10.90 -5.37
C GLU A 202 10.28 -9.82 -4.31
N GLU A 203 10.71 -10.25 -3.12
CA GLU A 203 11.10 -9.37 -2.03
C GLU A 203 12.39 -8.63 -2.37
N GLN A 204 12.49 -7.37 -1.96
CA GLN A 204 13.65 -6.53 -2.19
C GLN A 204 14.29 -6.14 -0.86
N GLN A 205 15.54 -6.57 -0.68
CA GLN A 205 16.32 -6.26 0.53
C GLN A 205 17.75 -5.89 0.14
N HIS A 206 18.33 -4.92 0.86
CA HIS A 206 19.76 -4.56 0.71
C HIS A 206 20.66 -5.63 1.33
N TRP A 207 20.17 -6.23 2.42
CA TRP A 207 20.68 -7.43 3.09
C TRP A 207 19.52 -8.02 3.92
N PHE A 208 19.70 -9.24 4.45
CA PHE A 208 18.65 -9.94 5.19
C PHE A 208 17.98 -9.05 6.25
N ASP A 209 16.64 -8.97 6.21
CA ASP A 209 15.79 -8.18 7.11
C ASP A 209 16.05 -6.66 7.05
N CYS A 210 16.60 -6.17 5.93
CA CYS A 210 16.72 -4.75 5.62
C CYS A 210 16.10 -4.44 4.26
N PRO A 211 14.78 -4.17 4.21
CA PRO A 211 14.09 -3.93 2.97
C PRO A 211 14.48 -2.60 2.33
N PHE A 212 14.33 -2.57 1.01
CA PHE A 212 14.21 -1.32 0.28
C PHE A 212 13.02 -0.53 0.83
N GLN A 213 13.20 0.76 1.05
CA GLN A 213 12.22 1.58 1.74
C GLN A 213 12.28 3.03 1.27
N ILE A 214 11.16 3.68 1.03
CA ILE A 214 11.14 5.08 0.62
C ILE A 214 10.94 5.98 1.84
N GLY A 215 11.75 7.03 1.94
CA GLY A 215 11.64 8.04 3.00
C GLY A 215 12.97 8.62 3.44
N HIS A 216 12.99 9.14 4.66
CA HIS A 216 14.14 9.84 5.20
C HIS A 216 15.36 8.91 5.32
N ASN A 217 16.54 9.43 4.98
CA ASN A 217 17.82 8.69 5.03
C ASN A 217 17.83 7.36 4.25
N SER A 218 16.90 7.19 3.32
CA SER A 218 16.95 6.08 2.36
C SER A 218 17.55 6.54 1.04
N PRO A 219 18.38 5.72 0.38
CA PRO A 219 18.79 5.96 -1.00
C PRO A 219 17.69 5.61 -2.01
N ASP A 220 16.63 4.92 -1.59
CA ASP A 220 15.62 4.36 -2.47
C ASP A 220 14.56 5.38 -2.87
N THR A 221 14.18 5.35 -4.15
CA THR A 221 13.06 6.13 -4.67
C THR A 221 12.15 5.26 -5.52
N PRO A 222 10.86 5.62 -5.68
CA PRO A 222 9.96 4.87 -6.56
C PRO A 222 10.50 4.65 -7.97
N ALA A 223 11.08 5.69 -8.58
CA ALA A 223 11.60 5.61 -9.95
C ALA A 223 12.85 4.74 -10.11
N THR A 224 13.69 4.61 -9.06
CA THR A 224 14.98 3.92 -9.15
C THR A 224 14.98 2.55 -8.51
N SER A 225 14.20 2.36 -7.44
CA SER A 225 14.14 1.12 -6.66
C SER A 225 12.86 0.32 -6.91
N GLY A 226 11.83 0.93 -7.52
CA GLY A 226 10.55 0.27 -7.79
C GLY A 226 10.67 -0.82 -8.87
N VAL A 227 10.27 -2.04 -8.53
CA VAL A 227 10.14 -3.14 -9.50
C VAL A 227 8.72 -3.13 -10.07
N LEU A 228 8.60 -2.74 -11.34
CA LEU A 228 7.36 -2.77 -12.09
C LEU A 228 7.16 -4.15 -12.74
N SER A 229 6.13 -4.87 -12.28
CA SER A 229 5.64 -6.11 -12.88
C SER A 229 4.29 -5.88 -13.55
N THR A 230 3.98 -6.68 -14.56
CA THR A 230 2.67 -6.63 -15.26
C THR A 230 2.16 -8.04 -15.47
N VAL A 231 0.93 -8.31 -15.05
CA VAL A 231 0.29 -9.62 -15.20
C VAL A 231 -1.07 -9.48 -15.88
N ASP A 232 -1.40 -10.42 -16.76
CA ASP A 232 -2.73 -10.51 -17.36
C ASP A 232 -3.70 -11.16 -16.37
N LEU A 233 -4.84 -10.50 -16.16
CA LEU A 233 -5.89 -10.99 -15.27
C LEU A 233 -6.97 -11.79 -16.01
N ARG A 234 -7.58 -12.73 -15.28
CA ARG A 234 -8.76 -13.50 -15.69
C ARG A 234 -9.83 -13.38 -14.62
N ALA A 235 -11.10 -13.38 -15.04
CA ALA A 235 -12.21 -13.46 -14.10
C ALA A 235 -12.06 -14.75 -13.27
N GLY A 236 -12.25 -14.64 -11.96
CA GLY A 236 -12.03 -15.72 -10.99
C GLY A 236 -10.66 -15.69 -10.31
N ASP A 237 -9.67 -14.99 -10.84
CA ASP A 237 -8.37 -14.83 -10.17
C ASP A 237 -8.52 -14.22 -8.78
N LEU A 238 -7.67 -14.63 -7.85
CA LEU A 238 -7.52 -14.02 -6.52
C LEU A 238 -6.18 -13.31 -6.44
N VAL A 239 -6.19 -12.10 -5.89
CA VAL A 239 -5.00 -11.30 -5.60
C VAL A 239 -4.90 -11.12 -4.10
N VAL A 240 -3.83 -11.63 -3.51
CA VAL A 240 -3.50 -11.44 -2.08
C VAL A 240 -2.33 -10.49 -2.01
N ALA A 241 -2.51 -9.30 -1.47
CA ALA A 241 -1.44 -8.36 -1.17
C ALA A 241 -1.30 -8.20 0.35
N SER A 242 -0.08 -8.22 0.86
CA SER A 242 0.18 -8.14 2.30
C SER A 242 1.52 -7.50 2.64
N THR A 243 1.61 -6.96 3.84
CA THR A 243 2.90 -6.62 4.47
C THR A 243 3.66 -7.89 4.85
N ASP A 244 4.94 -7.74 5.20
CA ASP A 244 5.85 -8.85 5.54
C ASP A 244 5.33 -9.68 6.73
N GLY A 245 4.55 -9.08 7.64
CA GLY A 245 3.94 -9.77 8.77
C GLY A 245 3.15 -11.03 8.39
N LEU A 246 2.56 -11.09 7.18
CA LEU A 246 2.01 -12.35 6.65
C LEU A 246 3.11 -13.24 6.04
N GLY A 247 3.90 -12.70 5.11
CA GLY A 247 4.88 -13.45 4.31
C GLY A 247 6.01 -14.07 5.13
N ASP A 248 6.36 -13.47 6.27
CA ASP A 248 7.37 -13.94 7.20
C ASP A 248 6.88 -15.06 8.11
N ASN A 249 5.58 -15.22 8.26
CA ASN A 249 4.97 -16.12 9.23
C ASN A 249 4.10 -17.23 8.62
N VAL A 250 3.61 -17.06 7.39
CA VAL A 250 2.68 -17.98 6.73
C VAL A 250 3.18 -18.36 5.35
N TYR A 251 3.33 -19.66 5.10
CA TYR A 251 3.77 -20.16 3.80
C TYR A 251 2.70 -19.99 2.72
N PRO A 252 3.08 -19.80 1.44
CA PRO A 252 2.12 -19.74 0.34
C PRO A 252 1.19 -20.96 0.27
N SER A 253 1.67 -22.17 0.61
CA SER A 253 0.84 -23.38 0.69
C SER A 253 -0.28 -23.24 1.72
N GLN A 254 0.00 -22.66 2.88
CA GLN A 254 -0.99 -22.43 3.94
C GLN A 254 -2.00 -21.35 3.53
N ILE A 255 -1.57 -20.33 2.78
CA ILE A 255 -2.48 -19.33 2.21
C ILE A 255 -3.47 -20.02 1.25
N LEU A 256 -2.98 -20.89 0.36
CA LEU A 256 -3.82 -21.66 -0.56
C LEU A 256 -4.81 -22.56 0.19
N GLU A 257 -4.37 -23.24 1.27
CA GLU A 257 -5.25 -24.08 2.09
C GLU A 257 -6.40 -23.30 2.73
N VAL A 258 -6.16 -22.08 3.22
CA VAL A 258 -7.22 -21.22 3.78
C VAL A 258 -8.22 -20.81 2.71
N ILE A 259 -7.74 -20.44 1.53
CA ILE A 259 -8.58 -20.04 0.40
C ILE A 259 -9.43 -21.21 -0.07
N GLU A 260 -8.82 -22.38 -0.30
CA GLU A 260 -9.51 -23.58 -0.76
C GLU A 260 -10.59 -24.01 0.25
N ALA A 261 -10.31 -23.92 1.55
CA ALA A 261 -11.28 -24.24 2.59
C ALA A 261 -12.49 -23.30 2.56
N GLU A 262 -12.31 -22.00 2.32
CA GLU A 262 -13.42 -21.04 2.20
C GLU A 262 -14.21 -21.23 0.90
N GLU A 263 -13.55 -21.47 -0.22
CA GLU A 263 -14.22 -21.77 -1.50
C GLU A 263 -15.05 -23.06 -1.42
N ARG A 264 -14.53 -24.08 -0.73
CA ARG A 264 -15.26 -25.34 -0.49
C ARG A 264 -16.49 -25.11 0.38
N GLN A 265 -16.37 -24.33 1.45
CA GLN A 265 -17.50 -23.99 2.31
C GLN A 265 -18.60 -23.23 1.58
N ALA A 266 -18.23 -22.28 0.71
CA ALA A 266 -19.18 -21.56 -0.13
C ALA A 266 -19.92 -22.50 -1.09
N THR A 267 -19.18 -23.44 -1.69
CA THR A 267 -19.75 -24.46 -2.60
C THR A 267 -20.73 -25.39 -1.86
N GLU A 268 -20.35 -25.90 -0.68
CA GLU A 268 -21.20 -26.79 0.14
C GLU A 268 -22.47 -26.09 0.64
N ALA A 269 -22.38 -24.79 0.91
CA ALA A 269 -23.51 -23.96 1.30
C ALA A 269 -24.46 -23.62 0.12
N ASN A 270 -24.18 -24.11 -1.10
CA ASN A 270 -24.87 -23.74 -2.34
C ASN A 270 -24.98 -22.21 -2.51
N GLN A 271 -23.91 -21.48 -2.18
CA GLN A 271 -23.88 -20.05 -2.41
C GLN A 271 -23.74 -19.75 -3.91
N ASP A 272 -24.64 -18.90 -4.43
CA ASP A 272 -24.65 -18.54 -5.85
C ASP A 272 -23.43 -17.72 -6.26
N GLU A 273 -22.88 -16.91 -5.34
CA GLU A 273 -21.75 -16.03 -5.60
C GLU A 273 -20.80 -15.99 -4.41
N PHE A 274 -19.51 -16.08 -4.70
CA PHE A 274 -18.46 -15.91 -3.71
C PHE A 274 -18.03 -14.44 -3.72
N GLY A 275 -18.40 -13.74 -2.65
CA GLY A 275 -18.45 -12.29 -2.55
C GLY A 275 -17.53 -11.71 -1.48
N THR A 276 -17.78 -10.46 -1.09
CA THR A 276 -16.94 -9.70 -0.14
C THR A 276 -16.88 -10.32 1.25
N ASP A 277 -17.95 -10.96 1.70
CA ASP A 277 -18.00 -11.57 3.03
C ASP A 277 -17.08 -12.79 3.11
N ASP A 278 -16.98 -13.57 2.03
CA ASP A 278 -16.10 -14.73 1.93
C ASP A 278 -14.63 -14.29 1.90
N LEU A 279 -14.33 -13.27 1.10
CA LEU A 279 -13.01 -12.61 1.09
C LEU A 279 -12.66 -12.06 2.48
N GLY A 280 -13.63 -11.47 3.17
CA GLY A 280 -13.46 -10.97 4.53
C GLY A 280 -13.14 -12.08 5.55
N ARG A 281 -13.71 -13.29 5.38
CA ARG A 281 -13.36 -14.45 6.19
C ARG A 281 -11.96 -14.97 5.89
N ILE A 282 -11.55 -15.00 4.61
CA ILE A 282 -10.17 -15.31 4.22
C ILE A 282 -9.20 -14.35 4.90
N CYS A 283 -9.38 -13.03 4.77
CA CYS A 283 -8.48 -12.05 5.38
C CYS A 283 -8.36 -12.26 6.90
N LYS A 284 -9.49 -12.47 7.59
CA LYS A 284 -9.51 -12.71 9.04
C LYS A 284 -8.79 -14.00 9.44
N LYS A 285 -8.99 -15.08 8.68
CA LYS A 285 -8.32 -16.37 8.93
C LYS A 285 -6.82 -16.27 8.70
N LEU A 286 -6.38 -15.61 7.62
CA LEU A 286 -4.96 -15.37 7.34
C LEU A 286 -4.32 -14.49 8.42
N CYS A 287 -4.96 -13.39 8.81
CA CYS A 287 -4.48 -12.57 9.93
C CYS A 287 -4.39 -13.36 11.25
N ALA A 288 -5.38 -14.20 11.55
CA ALA A 288 -5.36 -15.04 12.76
C ALA A 288 -4.23 -16.06 12.73
N MET A 289 -4.02 -16.72 11.58
CA MET A 289 -2.93 -17.67 11.38
C MET A 289 -1.56 -17.02 11.51
N ALA A 290 -1.34 -15.86 10.86
CA ALA A 290 -0.10 -15.10 10.98
C ALA A 290 0.20 -14.80 12.46
N ARG A 291 -0.79 -14.36 13.22
CA ARG A 291 -0.63 -14.07 14.65
C ARG A 291 -0.32 -15.29 15.50
N GLU A 292 -0.96 -16.41 15.22
CA GLU A 292 -0.66 -17.67 15.90
C GLU A 292 0.80 -18.06 15.67
N LYS A 293 1.27 -17.93 14.43
CA LYS A 293 2.67 -18.19 14.04
C LYS A 293 3.65 -17.21 14.69
N MET A 294 3.33 -15.92 14.72
CA MET A 294 4.11 -14.90 15.44
C MET A 294 4.25 -15.18 16.94
N ALA A 295 3.26 -15.85 17.55
CA ALA A 295 3.24 -16.19 18.97
C ALA A 295 3.96 -17.51 19.29
N ASP A 296 4.20 -18.35 18.29
CA ASP A 296 4.92 -19.60 18.43
C ASP A 296 6.43 -19.35 18.36
N GLU A 297 7.08 -19.29 19.52
CA GLU A 297 8.52 -19.04 19.64
C GLU A 297 9.40 -20.24 19.23
N TRP A 298 8.78 -21.40 18.98
CA TRP A 298 9.47 -22.66 18.65
C TRP A 298 9.05 -23.24 17.31
N GLY A 299 8.09 -22.60 16.64
CA GLY A 299 7.56 -23.02 15.35
C GLY A 299 8.49 -22.72 14.17
N GLU A 300 8.13 -23.29 13.03
CA GLU A 300 8.71 -22.96 11.74
C GLU A 300 7.99 -21.76 11.12
N SER A 301 8.75 -20.91 10.42
CA SER A 301 8.25 -19.74 9.72
C SER A 301 9.07 -19.48 8.47
N PRO A 302 8.48 -18.92 7.39
CA PRO A 302 9.22 -18.52 6.20
C PRO A 302 10.42 -17.63 6.51
N PHE A 303 10.28 -16.70 7.46
CA PHE A 303 11.40 -15.85 7.89
C PHE A 303 12.52 -16.67 8.53
N GLY A 304 12.19 -17.62 9.41
CA GLY A 304 13.17 -18.51 10.03
C GLY A 304 13.93 -19.34 9.01
N ASP A 305 13.23 -19.88 8.01
CA ASP A 305 13.85 -20.64 6.91
C ASP A 305 14.82 -19.77 6.10
N LYS A 306 14.44 -18.53 5.77
CA LYS A 306 15.31 -17.57 5.08
C LYS A 306 16.51 -17.18 5.95
N ALA A 307 16.30 -16.91 7.24
CA ALA A 307 17.37 -16.57 8.18
C ALA A 307 18.43 -17.69 8.26
N ILE A 308 17.98 -18.94 8.33
CA ILE A 308 18.87 -20.11 8.35
C ILE A 308 19.67 -20.22 7.05
N CYS A 309 19.04 -19.96 5.89
CA CYS A 309 19.74 -19.91 4.60
C CYS A 309 20.85 -18.84 4.57
N GLU A 310 20.64 -17.72 5.26
CA GLU A 310 21.62 -16.64 5.44
C GLU A 310 22.66 -16.93 6.54
N GLY A 311 22.62 -18.12 7.16
CA GLY A 311 23.53 -18.52 8.23
C GLY A 311 23.20 -17.90 9.60
N ILE A 312 22.00 -17.36 9.76
CA ILE A 312 21.51 -16.76 11.00
C ILE A 312 20.62 -17.78 11.71
N GLY A 313 20.97 -18.13 12.95
CA GLY A 313 20.13 -18.98 13.78
C GLY A 313 18.86 -18.24 14.21
N PHE A 314 17.72 -18.63 13.66
CA PHE A 314 16.40 -18.11 14.03
C PHE A 314 15.41 -19.25 14.22
N MET A 315 14.45 -19.07 15.12
CA MET A 315 13.39 -20.04 15.40
C MET A 315 12.13 -19.30 15.88
N GLY A 316 10.96 -19.84 15.55
CA GLY A 316 9.67 -19.24 15.84
C GLY A 316 9.19 -18.28 14.76
N GLY A 317 8.10 -17.56 15.04
CA GLY A 317 7.59 -16.49 14.17
C GLY A 317 8.23 -15.12 14.41
N LYS A 318 8.24 -14.28 13.38
CA LYS A 318 8.68 -12.88 13.45
C LYS A 318 7.51 -11.98 13.86
N LYS A 319 7.61 -11.37 15.05
CA LYS A 319 6.55 -10.52 15.62
C LYS A 319 6.42 -9.20 14.87
N ASP A 320 5.42 -9.06 14.00
CA ASP A 320 5.17 -7.83 13.25
C ASP A 320 3.74 -7.30 13.29
N ASP A 321 3.52 -6.09 12.76
CA ASP A 321 2.19 -5.66 12.33
C ASP A 321 1.79 -6.46 11.07
N VAL A 322 0.50 -6.62 10.81
CA VAL A 322 0.03 -7.39 9.65
C VAL A 322 -1.18 -6.73 9.01
N SER A 323 -1.07 -6.49 7.71
CA SER A 323 -2.11 -5.95 6.86
C SER A 323 -2.28 -6.79 5.60
N ILE A 324 -3.52 -7.18 5.31
CA ILE A 324 -3.84 -8.09 4.21
C ILE A 324 -5.01 -7.51 3.41
N VAL A 325 -4.83 -7.46 2.09
CA VAL A 325 -5.86 -7.21 1.09
C VAL A 325 -6.06 -8.49 0.28
N VAL A 326 -7.30 -9.00 0.23
CA VAL A 326 -7.67 -10.08 -0.69
C VAL A 326 -8.71 -9.55 -1.66
N SER A 327 -8.42 -9.68 -2.95
CA SER A 327 -9.28 -9.21 -4.04
C SER A 327 -9.61 -10.34 -4.99
N ARG A 328 -10.88 -10.50 -5.34
CA ARG A 328 -11.31 -11.36 -6.44
C ARG A 328 -11.50 -10.54 -7.70
N VAL A 329 -10.97 -11.04 -8.81
CA VAL A 329 -11.16 -10.44 -10.13
C VAL A 329 -12.51 -10.89 -10.66
N VAL A 330 -13.41 -9.94 -10.91
CA VAL A 330 -14.78 -10.20 -11.40
C VAL A 330 -15.06 -9.39 -12.65
N GLU A 331 -16.07 -9.81 -13.42
CA GLU A 331 -16.53 -9.04 -14.57
C GLU A 331 -17.15 -7.71 -14.10
N ASP A 332 -16.82 -6.64 -14.80
CA ASP A 332 -17.37 -5.30 -14.61
C ASP A 332 -18.71 -5.23 -15.36
N VAL A 333 -19.77 -5.71 -14.72
CA VAL A 333 -21.14 -5.66 -15.27
C VAL A 333 -21.70 -4.26 -15.06
N GLN A 334 -21.71 -3.43 -16.11
CA GLN A 334 -22.48 -2.20 -16.10
C GLN A 334 -23.97 -2.57 -16.10
N SER A 335 -24.72 -2.06 -15.13
CA SER A 335 -26.18 -1.96 -15.25
C SER A 335 -26.47 -0.95 -16.35
N ASP A 336 -26.99 -1.44 -17.48
CA ASP A 336 -27.52 -0.64 -18.59
C ASP A 336 -28.59 0.37 -18.13
#